data_AF-A0A349U4E8-F1
#
_entry.id   AF-A0A349U4E8-F1
#
_cell.length_a   1.000
_cell.length_b   1.000
_cell.length_c   1.000
_cell.angle_alpha   90.00
_cell.angle_beta   90.00
_cell.angle_gamma   90.00
#
_symmetry.space_group_name_H-M   'P 1'
#
loop_
_entity.id
_entity.type
_entity.pdbx_description
1 polymer ?
#
loop_
_entity_poly.entity_id
_entity_poly.type
_entity_poly.pdbx_seq_one_letter_code
_entity_poly.pdbx_strand_id
1 'polypeptide(L)' 'MWTVVYIAPCMEEAEKIQRLLSREGLLVKIKNIGSSSGMPPNSSIEVLVPELEADEAMEIIDSI' A
#
# COMPACT_ATOMS: atom_id res chain seq x y z
N MET A 1 10.18 8.56 7.89
CA MET A 1 9.23 9.04 6.88
C MET A 1 8.43 7.84 6.36
N TRP A 2 7.23 8.03 5.82
CA TRP A 2 6.45 6.94 5.18
C TRP A 2 6.61 7.05 3.68
N THR A 3 6.83 5.93 2.99
CA THR A 3 6.97 5.87 1.53
C THR A 3 5.90 4.97 0.94
N VAL A 4 5.48 5.27 -0.29
CA VAL A 4 4.49 4.48 -1.03
C VAL A 4 5.25 3.38 -1.77
N VAL A 5 4.90 2.12 -1.50
CA VAL A 5 5.51 0.94 -2.17
C VAL A 5 4.55 0.26 -3.15
N TYR A 6 3.25 0.52 -3.03
CA TYR A 6 2.26 -0.03 -3.94
C TYR A 6 1.05 0.90 -4.07
N ILE A 7 0.45 0.96 -5.26
CA ILE A 7 -0.79 1.69 -5.54
C ILE A 7 -1.83 0.68 -6.03
N ALA A 8 -2.75 0.33 -5.14
CA ALA A 8 -3.80 -0.64 -5.43
C ALA A 8 -4.99 0.03 -6.15
N PRO A 9 -5.62 -0.65 -7.12
CA PRO A 9 -6.81 -0.16 -7.82
C PRO A 9 -8.09 -0.29 -6.98
N CYS A 10 -8.09 -1.12 -5.93
CA CYS A 10 -9.22 -1.33 -5.03
C CYS A 10 -8.76 -1.68 -3.61
N MET A 11 -9.68 -1.58 -2.64
CA MET A 11 -9.42 -1.85 -1.22
C MET A 11 -8.98 -3.28 -0.99
N GLU A 12 -9.58 -4.24 -1.70
CA GLU A 12 -9.27 -5.67 -1.55
C GLU A 12 -7.81 -5.96 -1.90
N GLU A 13 -7.31 -5.41 -3.00
CA GLU A 13 -5.90 -5.57 -3.38
C GLU A 13 -4.96 -4.86 -2.40
N ALA A 14 -5.33 -3.67 -1.90
CA ALA A 14 -4.54 -2.97 -0.88
C ALA A 14 -4.43 -3.79 0.42
N GLU A 15 -5.54 -4.38 0.87
CA GLU A 15 -5.57 -5.25 2.05
C GLU A 15 -4.77 -6.55 1.85
N LYS A 16 -4.79 -7.11 0.63
CA LYS A 16 -3.99 -8.29 0.30
C LYS A 16 -2.49 -7.99 0.44
N ILE A 17 -2.03 -6.90 -0.14
CA ILE A 17 -0.62 -6.46 -0.01
C ILE A 17 -0.29 -6.11 1.44
N GLN A 18 -1.17 -5.40 2.15
CA GLN A 18 -0.97 -5.09 3.56
C GLN A 18 -0.80 -6.35 4.41
N ARG A 19 -1.68 -7.34 4.28
CA ARG A 19 -1.59 -8.59 5.06
C ARG A 19 -0.31 -9.35 4.75
N LEU A 20 0.11 -9.34 3.49
CA LEU A 20 1.31 -10.02 3.05
C LEU A 20 2.56 -9.37 3.67
N LEU A 21 2.71 -8.06 3.53
CA LEU A 21 3.81 -7.31 4.14
C LEU A 21 3.80 -7.38 5.68
N SER A 22 2.64 -7.27 6.31
CA SER A 22 2.52 -7.39 7.77
C SER A 22 2.78 -8.80 8.29
N ARG A 23 2.63 -9.84 7.46
CA ARG A 23 2.98 -11.22 7.83
C ARG A 23 4.49 -11.42 7.91
N GLU A 24 5.25 -10.73 7.07
CA GLU A 24 6.72 -10.74 7.09
C GLU A 24 7.29 -9.86 8.22
N GLY A 25 6.43 -9.09 8.90
CA GLY A 25 6.80 -8.29 10.07
C GLY A 25 6.89 -6.79 9.80
N LEU A 26 6.60 -6.34 8.57
CA LEU A 26 6.71 -4.95 8.19
C LEU A 26 5.53 -4.11 8.70
N LEU A 27 5.81 -2.85 9.02
CA LEU A 27 4.77 -1.87 9.35
C LEU A 27 4.13 -1.32 8.08
N VAL A 28 2.81 -1.45 7.97
CA VAL A 28 2.08 -1.05 6.75
C VAL A 28 0.91 -0.13 7.08
N LYS A 29 0.77 0.93 6.30
CA LYS A 29 -0.33 1.88 6.37
C LYS A 29 -1.03 1.98 5.02
N ILE A 30 -2.36 1.82 5.03
CA ILE A 30 -3.19 2.04 3.85
C ILE A 30 -3.69 3.48 3.86
N LYS A 31 -3.71 4.14 2.70
CA LYS A 31 -4.25 5.49 2.53
C LYS A 31 -5.04 5.58 1.23
N ASN A 32 -6.34 5.83 1.36
CA ASN A 32 -7.24 6.03 0.23
C ASN A 32 -7.05 7.44 -0.36
N ILE A 33 -6.82 7.53 -1.67
CA ILE A 33 -6.75 8.79 -2.40
C ILE A 33 -8.08 8.94 -3.14
N GLY A 34 -9.02 9.69 -2.57
CA GLY A 34 -10.29 9.92 -3.27
C GLY A 34 -11.49 10.37 -2.43
N SER A 35 -11.40 10.49 -1.11
CA SER A 35 -12.47 11.10 -0.32
C SER A 35 -12.30 12.62 -0.26
N SER A 36 -12.39 13.28 -1.40
CA SER A 36 -12.59 14.72 -1.49
C SER A 36 -13.62 14.94 -2.58
N SER A 37 -14.77 15.49 -2.19
CA SER A 37 -15.92 15.78 -3.03
C SER A 37 -15.49 16.36 -4.40
N GLY A 38 -15.51 15.57 -5.47
CA GLY A 38 -15.26 16.05 -6.84
C GLY A 38 -14.26 15.31 -7.74
N MET A 39 -13.76 14.13 -7.41
CA MET A 39 -12.88 13.34 -8.31
C MET A 39 -13.43 11.93 -8.66
N PRO A 40 -12.99 11.34 -9.78
CA PRO A 40 -13.65 10.21 -10.46
C PRO A 40 -13.72 8.93 -9.62
N PRO A 41 -14.62 7.98 -9.96
CA PRO A 41 -14.96 6.77 -9.18
C PRO A 41 -13.82 5.75 -8.97
N ASN A 42 -12.58 6.08 -9.33
CA ASN A 42 -11.43 5.19 -9.34
C ASN A 42 -10.43 5.67 -8.28
N SER A 43 -10.86 5.71 -7.02
CA SER A 43 -10.02 6.12 -5.90
C SER A 43 -8.91 5.10 -5.67
N SER A 44 -7.72 5.38 -6.20
CA SER A 44 -6.53 4.56 -5.96
C SER A 44 -6.16 4.57 -4.48
N ILE A 45 -5.55 3.48 -4.02
CA ILE A 45 -5.19 3.30 -2.62
C ILE A 45 -3.68 3.11 -2.51
N GLU A 46 -3.04 4.00 -1.77
CA GLU A 46 -1.61 3.90 -1.46
C GLU A 46 -1.39 2.90 -0.33
N VAL A 47 -0.44 2.00 -0.51
CA VAL A 47 0.14 1.16 0.54
C VAL A 47 1.50 1.73 0.89
N LEU A 48 1.68 2.09 2.15
CA LEU A 48 2.87 2.75 2.65
C LEU A 48 3.58 1.92 3.71
N VAL A 49 4.91 2.01 3.73
CA VAL A 49 5.78 1.44 4.77
C VAL A 49 6.77 2.50 5.28
N PRO A 50 7.43 2.30 6.44
CA PRO A 50 8.57 3.12 6.83
C PRO A 50 9.64 3.08 5.72
N GLU A 51 10.28 4.23 5.46
CA GLU A 51 11.34 4.33 4.44
C GLU A 51 12.46 3.29 4.62
N LEU A 52 12.79 2.94 5.87
CA LEU A 52 13.78 1.91 6.21
C LEU A 52 13.40 0.50 5.73
N GLU A 53 12.11 0.22 5.53
CA GLU A 53 11.60 -1.09 5.12
C GLU A 53 11.11 -1.09 3.66
N ALA A 54 11.35 0.00 2.93
CA ALA A 54 10.85 0.16 1.57
C ALA A 54 11.43 -0.84 0.58
N ASP A 55 12.72 -1.12 0.72
CA ASP A 55 13.46 -2.05 -0.14
C ASP A 55 12.95 -3.48 0.08
N GLU A 56 12.89 -3.92 1.34
CA GLU A 56 12.37 -5.24 1.73
C GLU A 56 10.90 -5.42 1.32
N ALA A 57 10.06 -4.41 1.52
CA ALA A 57 8.68 -4.44 1.07
C ALA A 57 8.57 -4.65 -0.45
N MET A 58 9.45 -4.01 -1.22
CA MET A 58 9.44 -4.10 -2.68
C MET A 58 9.92 -5.47 -3.16
N GLU A 59 10.92 -6.08 -2.52
CA GLU A 59 11.35 -7.46 -2.80
C GLU A 59 10.22 -8.48 -2.55
N ILE A 60 9.47 -8.29 -1.47
CA ILE A 60 8.33 -9.13 -1.10
C ILE A 60 7.18 -8.98 -2.13
N ILE A 61 6.91 -7.76 -2.60
CA ILE A 61 5.89 -7.47 -3.63
C ILE A 61 6.31 -7.98 -5.01
N ASP A 62 7.61 -8.03 -5.34
CA ASP A 62 8.06 -8.58 -6.63
C ASP A 62 7.96 -10.11 -6.68
N SER A 63 7.95 -10.76 -5.50
CA SER A 63 7.91 -12.22 -5.37
C SER A 63 6.51 -12.86 -5.47
N ILE A 64 5.45 -12.08 -5.73
CA ILE A 64 4.05 -12.55 -5.82
C ILE A 64 3.53 -12.74 -7.25
#